data_AF-A0A6V8CMK9-F1
#
_entry.id   AF-A0A6V8CMK9-F1
#
_cell.length_a   1.000
_cell.length_b   1.000
_cell.length_c   1.000
_cell.angle_alpha   90.00
_cell.angle_beta   90.00
_cell.angle_gamma   90.00
#
_symmetry.space_group_name_H-M   'P 1'
#
loop_
_entity.id
_entity.type
_entity.pdbx_description
1 polymer ?
#
loop_
_entity_poly.entity_id
_entity_poly.type
_entity_poly.pdbx_seq_one_letter_code
_entity_poly.pdbx_strand_id
1 'polypeptide(L)'
;MGTPRLPDKRWSIDLEKKIQEEHYADKSAYQNRYGFKPESGKELFVIDTPPPYPSGTWHIGAVAQYSMIDVLARSQRLLGKEVYFPWGVDRNGINIEFTVEKNTKRKMKTYDREEFLDLCRETIEAFTQAMRKTAARVGLSCDFAAEYLTDAPDYRAVTQAIFVELFKKGDIVEDLRPNIYDPVEGTTIADAEVERIGRMTKLVDVQWRTEDGEELVISTTRPEMICACGVVVVHPDDARYQHLVGKRVLLPMPVEGRSTTVEIQTHPSVKSDFGSGILMVCSFGDQNDVAIFREMGLTPFQAIDLNGCMTVTGGPLEGLTVLEARAKAIEMLDSSGNIASIEERQQEIPVSERGKNPVEIILLKEWYVRQTHIQDKMLELIESIEFHPPRNRQFLLDWMENISIDWPISRRRWYHTEIPIWYSEDETHIIVPPAGKYVQPWKDTPPEGSRVLRRDTRDDVGMYSELESEMGQIRGEEKVFDTWMDSSNSNLFVSGYLNQPDVFEKAFPTALRPQGKEIVRTWLYYTLLKSTLLLEQPGFRHVWIDGLGMDPWGRKMSKSLGNGIDADSVLECGAGGRTGSWKVRGPDGSVSLKANKIGSECFR
;
A
#
# COMPACT_ATOMS: atom_id res chain seq x y z
N MET A 1 20.45 18.42 -54.76
CA MET A 1 19.94 18.19 -53.38
C MET A 1 18.58 17.54 -53.51
N GLY A 2 18.37 16.36 -52.92
CA GLY A 2 17.07 15.69 -52.99
C GLY A 2 15.99 16.51 -52.30
N THR A 3 14.76 16.47 -52.83
CA THR A 3 13.60 17.11 -52.19
C THR A 3 13.47 16.59 -50.76
N PRO A 4 13.27 17.46 -49.74
CA PRO A 4 13.10 17.01 -48.37
C PRO A 4 11.92 16.05 -48.26
N ARG A 5 12.10 14.94 -47.55
CA ARG A 5 11.04 13.92 -47.34
C ARG A 5 9.85 14.48 -46.56
N LEU A 6 10.07 15.49 -45.72
CA LEU A 6 9.04 16.24 -45.01
C LEU A 6 8.93 17.65 -45.64
N PRO A 7 7.86 17.94 -46.40
CA PRO A 7 7.67 19.25 -47.03
C PRO A 7 7.17 20.33 -46.04
N ASP A 8 6.68 19.91 -44.87
CA ASP A 8 6.09 20.76 -43.84
C ASP A 8 7.13 21.72 -43.22
N LYS A 9 6.77 23.01 -43.14
CA LYS A 9 7.65 24.08 -42.64
C LYS A 9 7.43 24.42 -41.16
N ARG A 10 6.36 23.90 -40.56
CA ARG A 10 5.96 24.16 -39.17
C ARG A 10 5.42 22.88 -38.57
N TRP A 11 5.63 22.71 -37.27
CA TRP A 11 4.99 21.65 -36.52
C TRP A 11 3.48 21.87 -36.46
N SER A 12 2.73 20.76 -36.57
CA SER A 12 1.30 20.65 -36.34
C SER A 12 1.02 19.28 -35.75
N ILE A 13 -0.13 19.13 -35.07
CA ILE A 13 -0.56 17.82 -34.56
C ILE A 13 -0.75 16.81 -35.70
N ASP A 14 -1.25 17.26 -36.85
CA ASP A 14 -1.44 16.39 -38.02
C ASP A 14 -0.09 15.89 -38.59
N LEU A 15 0.94 16.74 -38.61
CA LEU A 15 2.30 16.34 -38.97
C LEU A 15 2.88 15.34 -37.96
N GLU A 16 2.71 15.61 -36.67
CA GLU A 16 3.19 14.72 -35.61
C GLU A 16 2.56 13.33 -35.70
N LYS A 17 1.25 13.25 -35.93
CA LYS A 17 0.54 11.98 -36.14
C LYS A 17 1.11 11.21 -37.33
N LYS A 18 1.31 11.87 -38.47
CA LYS A 18 1.91 11.23 -39.65
C LYS A 18 3.31 10.68 -39.33
N ILE A 19 4.14 11.46 -38.64
CA ILE A 19 5.47 11.01 -38.22
C ILE A 19 5.36 9.80 -37.30
N GLN A 20 4.44 9.81 -36.34
CA GLN A 20 4.24 8.70 -35.40
C GLN A 20 3.72 7.43 -36.09
N GLU A 21 2.75 7.56 -37.00
CA GLU A 21 2.25 6.45 -37.81
C GLU A 21 3.41 5.78 -38.57
N GLU A 22 4.26 6.55 -39.25
CA GLU A 22 5.45 6.03 -39.92
C GLU A 22 6.48 5.46 -38.91
N HIS A 23 6.61 6.07 -37.74
CA HIS A 23 7.57 5.65 -36.70
C HIS A 23 7.27 4.25 -36.13
N TYR A 24 5.98 3.95 -35.93
CA TYR A 24 5.51 2.69 -35.35
C TYR A 24 5.07 1.65 -36.40
N ALA A 25 4.98 2.01 -37.69
CA ALA A 25 4.52 1.12 -38.75
C ALA A 25 5.39 -0.15 -38.90
N ASP A 26 6.71 -0.02 -38.77
CA ASP A 26 7.65 -1.13 -38.82
C ASP A 26 8.14 -1.49 -37.41
N LYS A 27 7.56 -2.56 -36.85
CA LYS A 27 7.91 -3.06 -35.52
C LYS A 27 9.38 -3.49 -35.42
N SER A 28 9.97 -4.03 -36.48
CA SER A 28 11.37 -4.45 -36.49
C SER A 28 12.31 -3.24 -36.48
N ALA A 29 12.00 -2.22 -37.29
CA ALA A 29 12.74 -0.97 -37.26
C ALA A 29 12.60 -0.24 -35.91
N TYR A 30 11.42 -0.28 -35.29
CA TYR A 30 11.23 0.27 -33.94
C TYR A 30 12.06 -0.48 -32.89
N GLN A 31 11.97 -1.81 -32.88
CA GLN A 31 12.74 -2.65 -31.95
C GLN A 31 14.25 -2.48 -32.13
N ASN A 32 14.72 -2.29 -33.36
CA ASN A 32 16.12 -2.01 -33.61
C ASN A 32 16.60 -0.66 -33.04
N ARG A 33 15.70 0.31 -32.85
CA ARG A 33 16.03 1.63 -32.30
C ARG A 33 16.00 1.67 -30.78
N TYR A 34 15.02 1.00 -30.16
CA TYR A 34 14.74 1.15 -28.72
C TYR A 34 14.72 -0.15 -27.92
N GLY A 35 14.73 -1.29 -28.59
CA GLY A 35 14.77 -2.60 -27.95
C GLY A 35 16.05 -2.77 -27.15
N PHE A 36 15.92 -3.27 -25.93
CA PHE A 36 17.03 -3.50 -25.03
C PHE A 36 17.84 -4.74 -25.46
N LYS A 37 19.15 -4.58 -25.61
CA LYS A 37 20.08 -5.64 -26.04
C LYS A 37 21.18 -5.84 -25.00
N PRO A 38 20.94 -6.63 -23.94
CA PRO A 38 21.90 -6.79 -22.84
C PRO A 38 23.27 -7.33 -23.27
N GLU A 39 23.34 -8.01 -24.42
CA GLU A 39 24.54 -8.54 -25.05
C GLU A 39 25.30 -7.54 -25.94
N SER A 40 24.86 -6.27 -26.02
CA SER A 40 25.45 -5.28 -26.92
C SER A 40 26.90 -4.87 -26.60
N GLY A 41 27.40 -5.26 -25.42
CA GLY A 41 28.75 -4.93 -24.94
C GLY A 41 28.91 -3.49 -24.44
N LYS A 42 27.84 -2.70 -24.47
CA LYS A 42 27.81 -1.33 -23.91
C LYS A 42 27.50 -1.38 -22.41
N GLU A 43 27.76 -0.27 -21.73
CA GLU A 43 27.29 -0.06 -20.35
C GLU A 43 25.76 -0.11 -20.32
N LEU A 44 25.20 -0.98 -19.47
CA LEU A 44 23.76 -1.08 -19.28
C LEU A 44 23.25 0.09 -18.42
N PHE A 45 22.15 0.69 -18.84
CA PHE A 45 21.45 1.74 -18.09
C PHE A 45 19.98 1.35 -17.95
N VAL A 46 19.67 0.64 -16.87
CA VAL A 46 18.31 0.17 -16.58
C VAL A 46 17.55 1.23 -15.80
N ILE A 47 16.42 1.67 -16.36
CA ILE A 47 15.47 2.58 -15.73
C ILE A 47 14.32 1.76 -15.18
N ASP A 48 14.13 1.81 -13.86
CA ASP A 48 13.02 1.16 -13.21
C ASP A 48 11.84 2.12 -13.13
N THR A 49 10.93 2.04 -14.10
CA THR A 49 9.86 3.00 -14.32
C THR A 49 8.70 2.78 -13.35
N PRO A 50 8.03 3.85 -12.86
CA PRO A 50 6.89 3.72 -11.95
C PRO A 50 5.72 3.08 -12.70
N PRO A 51 5.40 1.79 -12.46
CA PRO A 51 4.38 1.11 -13.25
C PRO A 51 3.04 1.80 -12.98
N PRO A 52 2.42 2.44 -13.99
CA PRO A 52 1.25 3.25 -13.76
C PRO A 52 0.03 2.34 -13.61
N TYR A 53 -0.88 2.74 -12.72
CA TYR A 53 -2.08 1.96 -12.42
C TYR A 53 -3.16 2.17 -13.49
N PRO A 54 -3.74 1.10 -14.08
CA PRO A 54 -4.75 1.18 -15.13
C PRO A 54 -6.15 1.42 -14.55
N SER A 55 -6.35 2.58 -13.91
CA SER A 55 -7.63 3.01 -13.36
C SER A 55 -8.17 4.23 -14.10
N GLY A 56 -8.84 4.07 -15.25
CA GLY A 56 -9.39 5.17 -16.07
C GLY A 56 -8.34 5.85 -16.97
N THR A 57 -8.59 7.07 -17.47
CA THR A 57 -7.72 7.71 -18.48
C THR A 57 -6.43 8.32 -17.93
N TRP A 58 -5.31 8.21 -18.64
CA TRP A 58 -4.02 8.73 -18.15
C TRP A 58 -4.05 10.26 -18.08
N HIS A 59 -3.58 10.87 -16.97
CA HIS A 59 -3.66 12.32 -16.79
C HIS A 59 -2.36 13.03 -17.20
N ILE A 60 -2.44 14.32 -17.51
CA ILE A 60 -1.31 15.08 -18.05
C ILE A 60 -0.10 15.18 -17.10
N GLY A 61 -0.34 15.15 -15.78
CA GLY A 61 0.73 15.05 -14.77
C GLY A 61 1.63 13.83 -14.97
N ALA A 62 1.06 12.66 -15.21
CA ALA A 62 1.81 11.43 -15.42
C ALA A 62 2.51 11.43 -16.79
N VAL A 63 1.88 12.01 -17.82
CA VAL A 63 2.52 12.22 -19.13
C VAL A 63 3.78 13.07 -19.01
N ALA A 64 3.73 14.16 -18.24
CA ALA A 64 4.87 15.04 -18.07
C ALA A 64 6.03 14.34 -17.35
N GLN A 65 5.75 13.59 -16.28
CA GLN A 65 6.73 12.77 -15.59
C GLN A 65 7.40 11.78 -16.56
N TYR A 66 6.61 10.99 -17.28
CA TYR A 66 7.14 10.01 -18.24
C TYR A 66 7.91 10.66 -19.40
N SER A 67 7.52 11.86 -19.82
CA SER A 67 8.26 12.61 -20.85
C SER A 67 9.65 13.01 -20.36
N MET A 68 9.80 13.37 -19.08
CA MET A 68 11.11 13.68 -18.50
C MET A 68 11.98 12.43 -18.37
N ILE A 69 11.39 11.28 -18.00
CA ILE A 69 12.09 9.99 -18.00
C ILE A 69 12.58 9.65 -19.42
N ASP A 70 11.76 9.88 -20.44
CA ASP A 70 12.11 9.65 -21.84
C ASP A 70 13.28 10.54 -22.30
N VAL A 71 13.32 11.80 -21.86
CA VAL A 71 14.48 12.69 -22.11
C VAL A 71 15.76 12.10 -21.53
N LEU A 72 15.72 11.57 -20.31
CA LEU A 72 16.88 10.89 -19.70
C LEU A 72 17.26 9.64 -20.48
N ALA A 73 16.29 8.77 -20.81
CA ALA A 73 16.52 7.56 -21.57
C ALA A 73 17.18 7.85 -22.93
N ARG A 74 16.65 8.81 -23.70
CA ARG A 74 17.22 9.25 -24.98
C ARG A 74 18.62 9.83 -24.81
N SER A 75 18.84 10.64 -23.77
CA SER A 75 20.15 11.23 -23.50
C SER A 75 21.20 10.15 -23.21
N GLN A 76 20.87 9.14 -22.41
CA GLN A 76 21.79 8.03 -22.11
C GLN A 76 22.07 7.15 -23.35
N ARG A 77 21.08 6.95 -24.22
CA ARG A 77 21.31 6.28 -25.53
C ARG A 77 22.25 7.10 -26.41
N LEU A 78 22.10 8.43 -26.45
CA LEU A 78 23.00 9.32 -27.19
C LEU A 78 24.43 9.34 -26.62
N LEU A 79 24.59 9.12 -25.31
CA LEU A 79 25.88 8.93 -24.65
C LEU A 79 26.49 7.54 -24.89
N GLY A 80 25.83 6.68 -25.67
CA GLY A 80 26.37 5.39 -26.08
C GLY A 80 26.04 4.22 -25.15
N LYS A 81 25.18 4.41 -24.14
CA LYS A 81 24.74 3.34 -23.24
C LYS A 81 23.68 2.46 -23.88
N GLU A 82 23.56 1.23 -23.39
CA GLU A 82 22.43 0.34 -23.68
C GLU A 82 21.33 0.58 -22.66
N VAL A 83 20.30 1.31 -23.06
CA VAL A 83 19.25 1.77 -22.14
C VAL A 83 18.06 0.81 -22.16
N TYR A 84 17.75 0.24 -21.01
CA TYR A 84 16.45 -0.41 -20.80
C TYR A 84 15.47 0.61 -20.24
N PHE A 85 14.47 0.98 -21.03
CA PHE A 85 13.36 1.83 -20.62
C PHE A 85 12.06 1.04 -20.83
N PRO A 86 11.63 0.21 -19.85
CA PRO A 86 10.46 -0.63 -19.99
C PRO A 86 9.17 0.16 -19.84
N TRP A 87 8.13 -0.30 -20.53
CA TRP A 87 6.76 0.05 -20.21
C TRP A 87 6.20 -1.04 -19.27
N GLY A 88 6.17 -0.75 -17.97
CA GLY A 88 5.54 -1.60 -16.96
C GLY A 88 4.11 -1.15 -16.68
N VAL A 89 3.22 -2.05 -16.25
CA VAL A 89 1.85 -1.69 -15.82
C VAL A 89 1.50 -2.44 -14.54
N ASP A 90 1.04 -1.70 -13.52
CA ASP A 90 0.67 -2.30 -12.24
C ASP A 90 -0.80 -2.74 -12.25
N ARG A 91 -1.03 -4.04 -12.41
CA ARG A 91 -2.36 -4.63 -12.66
C ARG A 91 -2.99 -5.28 -11.44
N ASN A 92 -2.25 -5.50 -10.35
CA ASN A 92 -2.81 -6.11 -9.14
C ASN A 92 -3.63 -5.09 -8.33
N GLY A 93 -4.43 -5.53 -7.37
CA GLY A 93 -4.93 -4.63 -6.33
C GLY A 93 -6.42 -4.35 -6.28
N ILE A 94 -6.84 -3.79 -5.16
CA ILE A 94 -8.24 -3.48 -4.84
C ILE A 94 -8.93 -2.49 -5.80
N ASN A 95 -8.19 -1.66 -6.55
CA ASN A 95 -8.79 -0.68 -7.45
C ASN A 95 -9.49 -1.33 -8.66
N ILE A 96 -8.91 -2.38 -9.23
CA ILE A 96 -9.57 -3.11 -10.32
C ILE A 96 -10.78 -3.88 -9.78
N GLU A 97 -10.65 -4.49 -8.60
CA GLU A 97 -11.77 -5.16 -7.94
C GLU A 97 -12.93 -4.20 -7.71
N PHE A 98 -12.68 -2.98 -7.19
CA PHE A 98 -13.70 -1.93 -7.05
C PHE A 98 -14.30 -1.48 -8.37
N THR A 99 -13.49 -1.44 -9.43
CA THR A 99 -13.98 -1.08 -10.76
C THR A 99 -14.97 -2.13 -11.26
N VAL A 100 -14.66 -3.40 -11.09
CA VAL A 100 -15.59 -4.51 -11.40
C VAL A 100 -16.83 -4.41 -10.52
N GLU A 101 -16.70 -4.29 -9.19
CA GLU A 101 -17.85 -4.16 -8.28
C GLU A 101 -18.76 -2.99 -8.64
N LYS A 102 -18.20 -1.85 -9.02
CA LYS A 102 -18.94 -0.67 -9.46
C LYS A 102 -19.66 -0.90 -10.79
N ASN A 103 -18.99 -1.55 -11.74
CA ASN A 103 -19.56 -1.82 -13.06
C ASN A 103 -20.70 -2.85 -12.99
N THR A 104 -20.56 -3.86 -12.14
CA THR A 104 -21.54 -4.95 -12.00
C THR A 104 -22.57 -4.71 -10.91
N LYS A 105 -22.32 -3.77 -10.00
CA LYS A 105 -23.10 -3.50 -8.77
C LYS A 105 -23.22 -4.72 -7.84
N ARG A 106 -22.23 -5.62 -7.88
CA ARG A 106 -22.13 -6.80 -7.03
C ARG A 106 -20.80 -6.76 -6.29
N LYS A 107 -20.80 -7.24 -5.04
CA LYS A 107 -19.59 -7.30 -4.22
C LYS A 107 -18.75 -8.53 -4.58
N MET A 108 -17.42 -8.39 -4.50
CA MET A 108 -16.44 -9.44 -4.83
C MET A 108 -16.81 -10.78 -4.19
N LYS A 109 -17.09 -10.79 -2.87
CA LYS A 109 -17.42 -12.01 -2.12
C LYS A 109 -18.77 -12.68 -2.50
N THR A 110 -19.51 -12.10 -3.44
CA THR A 110 -20.76 -12.69 -3.99
C THR A 110 -20.54 -13.46 -5.30
N TYR A 111 -19.30 -13.59 -5.75
CA TYR A 111 -18.89 -14.33 -6.94
C TYR A 111 -18.19 -15.64 -6.57
N ASP A 112 -18.12 -16.56 -7.53
CA ASP A 112 -17.04 -17.54 -7.52
C ASP A 112 -15.68 -16.81 -7.72
N ARG A 113 -14.62 -17.30 -7.07
CA ARG A 113 -13.32 -16.64 -7.10
C ARG A 113 -12.75 -16.62 -8.52
N GLU A 114 -12.84 -17.70 -9.28
CA GLU A 114 -12.29 -17.77 -10.64
C GLU A 114 -13.06 -16.85 -11.59
N GLU A 115 -14.39 -16.86 -11.53
CA GLU A 115 -15.25 -15.94 -12.30
C GLU A 115 -14.87 -14.47 -12.08
N PHE A 116 -14.67 -14.07 -10.81
CA PHE A 116 -14.32 -12.68 -10.49
C PHE A 116 -12.93 -12.29 -10.98
N LEU A 117 -11.96 -13.22 -10.92
CA LEU A 117 -10.61 -12.98 -11.42
C LEU A 117 -10.61 -12.77 -12.94
N ASP A 118 -11.41 -13.53 -13.68
CA ASP A 118 -11.54 -13.37 -15.13
C ASP A 118 -12.17 -12.01 -15.49
N LEU A 119 -13.23 -11.60 -14.78
CA LEU A 119 -13.83 -10.27 -14.96
C LEU A 119 -12.84 -9.12 -14.70
N CYS A 120 -11.99 -9.25 -13.68
CA CYS A 120 -10.94 -8.28 -13.40
C CYS A 120 -9.92 -8.22 -14.54
N ARG A 121 -9.48 -9.38 -15.06
CA ARG A 121 -8.52 -9.48 -16.16
C ARG A 121 -9.05 -8.88 -17.45
N GLU A 122 -10.30 -9.14 -17.79
CA GLU A 122 -10.97 -8.55 -18.96
C GLU A 122 -11.11 -7.03 -18.82
N THR A 123 -11.55 -6.57 -17.64
CA THR A 123 -11.78 -5.14 -17.38
C THR A 123 -10.48 -4.34 -17.43
N ILE A 124 -9.39 -4.87 -16.85
CA ILE A 124 -8.12 -4.15 -16.76
C ILE A 124 -7.36 -4.08 -18.08
N GLU A 125 -7.61 -5.03 -18.99
CA GLU A 125 -6.96 -5.08 -20.30
C GLU A 125 -7.32 -3.87 -21.16
N ALA A 126 -8.59 -3.45 -21.16
CA ALA A 126 -9.03 -2.27 -21.92
C ALA A 126 -8.30 -0.99 -21.46
N PHE A 127 -8.12 -0.81 -20.15
CA PHE A 127 -7.37 0.32 -19.60
C PHE A 127 -5.88 0.23 -19.93
N THR A 128 -5.29 -0.97 -19.85
CA THR A 128 -3.88 -1.22 -20.19
C THR A 128 -3.59 -0.83 -21.63
N GLN A 129 -4.42 -1.29 -22.58
CA GLN A 129 -4.27 -0.96 -24.00
C GLN A 129 -4.48 0.54 -24.28
N ALA A 130 -5.42 1.19 -23.59
CA ALA A 130 -5.61 2.63 -23.71
C ALA A 130 -4.36 3.41 -23.27
N MET A 131 -3.79 3.08 -22.12
CA MET A 131 -2.59 3.73 -21.61
C MET A 131 -1.37 3.51 -22.50
N ARG A 132 -1.19 2.30 -23.02
CA ARG A 132 -0.13 1.98 -23.98
C ARG A 132 -0.25 2.82 -25.26
N LYS A 133 -1.47 3.02 -25.77
CA LYS A 133 -1.73 3.90 -26.92
C LYS A 133 -1.39 5.36 -26.60
N THR A 134 -1.78 5.86 -25.43
CA THR A 134 -1.40 7.22 -25.02
C THR A 134 0.11 7.36 -24.87
N ALA A 135 0.81 6.39 -24.27
CA ALA A 135 2.27 6.36 -24.18
C ALA A 135 2.94 6.44 -25.56
N ALA A 136 2.46 5.66 -26.53
CA ALA A 136 2.93 5.72 -27.90
C ALA A 136 2.63 7.07 -28.56
N ARG A 137 1.45 7.65 -28.32
CA ARG A 137 1.03 8.98 -28.80
C ARG A 137 1.84 10.13 -28.20
N VAL A 138 2.29 10.01 -26.95
CA VAL A 138 3.26 10.94 -26.35
C VAL A 138 4.62 10.86 -27.05
N GLY A 139 4.95 9.71 -27.65
CA GLY A 139 6.21 9.48 -28.35
C GLY A 139 7.30 8.90 -27.46
N LEU A 140 6.93 8.20 -26.37
CA LEU A 140 7.89 7.58 -25.47
C LEU A 140 8.76 6.54 -26.20
N SER A 141 10.06 6.54 -25.93
CA SER A 141 11.04 5.59 -26.46
C SER A 141 11.16 4.30 -25.62
N CYS A 142 10.02 3.81 -25.12
CA CYS A 142 9.99 2.58 -24.34
C CYS A 142 10.30 1.36 -25.21
N ASP A 143 10.88 0.33 -24.61
CA ASP A 143 10.87 -1.01 -25.20
C ASP A 143 9.49 -1.64 -24.99
N PHE A 144 8.53 -1.27 -25.86
CA PHE A 144 7.17 -1.77 -25.80
C PHE A 144 7.05 -3.27 -26.09
N ALA A 145 8.09 -3.92 -26.64
CA ALA A 145 8.08 -5.37 -26.83
C ALA A 145 8.42 -6.12 -25.54
N ALA A 146 9.25 -5.52 -24.67
CA ALA A 146 9.57 -6.00 -23.33
C ALA A 146 8.66 -5.34 -22.26
N GLU A 147 7.37 -5.19 -22.56
CA GLU A 147 6.36 -4.75 -21.59
C GLU A 147 6.23 -5.81 -20.48
N TYR A 148 6.15 -5.36 -19.23
CA TYR A 148 5.87 -6.24 -18.10
C TYR A 148 4.57 -5.84 -17.41
N LEU A 149 3.85 -6.85 -16.95
CA LEU A 149 2.57 -6.71 -16.27
C LEU A 149 2.70 -7.35 -14.89
N THR A 150 2.35 -6.64 -13.82
CA THR A 150 2.53 -7.19 -12.46
C THR A 150 1.61 -8.39 -12.17
N ASP A 151 0.57 -8.61 -12.98
CA ASP A 151 -0.30 -9.79 -12.92
C ASP A 151 0.11 -10.93 -13.88
N ALA A 152 1.21 -10.78 -14.63
CA ALA A 152 1.71 -11.83 -15.51
C ALA A 152 2.37 -12.98 -14.73
N PRO A 153 2.27 -14.24 -15.20
CA PRO A 153 2.82 -15.40 -14.50
C PRO A 153 4.32 -15.32 -14.18
N ASP A 154 5.13 -14.73 -15.06
CA ASP A 154 6.57 -14.56 -14.86
C ASP A 154 6.90 -13.54 -13.77
N TYR A 155 6.17 -12.42 -13.70
CA TYR A 155 6.31 -11.45 -12.62
C TYR A 155 5.86 -12.04 -11.28
N ARG A 156 4.70 -12.72 -11.26
CA ARG A 156 4.16 -13.37 -10.05
C ARG A 156 5.09 -14.47 -9.53
N ALA A 157 5.73 -15.23 -10.44
CA ALA A 157 6.71 -16.24 -10.06
C ALA A 157 7.92 -15.64 -9.33
N VAL A 158 8.40 -14.46 -9.76
CA VAL A 158 9.46 -13.72 -9.07
C VAL A 158 9.01 -13.25 -7.69
N THR A 159 7.80 -12.66 -7.58
CA THR A 159 7.23 -12.27 -6.28
C THR A 159 7.15 -13.45 -5.31
N GLN A 160 6.64 -14.59 -5.77
CA GLN A 160 6.51 -15.80 -4.95
C GLN A 160 7.87 -16.38 -4.55
N ALA A 161 8.85 -16.39 -5.44
CA ALA A 161 10.21 -16.85 -5.13
C ALA A 161 10.88 -15.98 -4.06
N ILE A 162 10.76 -14.66 -4.17
CA ILE A 162 11.27 -13.71 -3.17
C ILE A 162 10.61 -13.94 -1.81
N PHE A 163 9.28 -14.16 -1.78
CA PHE A 163 8.59 -14.49 -0.55
C PHE A 163 9.14 -15.76 0.09
N VAL A 164 9.29 -16.84 -0.67
CA VAL A 164 9.80 -18.13 -0.16
C VAL A 164 11.22 -17.97 0.37
N GLU A 165 12.07 -17.20 -0.31
CA GLU A 165 13.44 -16.95 0.12
C GLU A 165 13.50 -16.17 1.43
N LEU A 166 12.80 -15.04 1.53
CA LEU A 166 12.76 -14.22 2.74
C LEU A 166 12.07 -14.94 3.90
N PHE A 167 11.07 -15.77 3.59
CA PHE A 167 10.44 -16.63 4.58
C PHE A 167 11.45 -17.62 5.17
N LYS A 168 12.22 -18.34 4.33
CA LYS A 168 13.26 -19.28 4.77
C LYS A 168 14.36 -18.59 5.59
N LYS A 169 14.73 -17.35 5.26
CA LYS A 169 15.68 -16.52 6.03
C LYS A 169 15.10 -16.02 7.38
N GLY A 170 13.80 -16.16 7.58
CA GLY A 170 13.08 -15.68 8.76
C GLY A 170 12.68 -14.21 8.69
N ASP A 171 12.99 -13.51 7.60
CA ASP A 171 12.64 -12.09 7.39
C ASP A 171 11.19 -11.89 6.99
N ILE A 172 10.53 -12.94 6.54
CA ILE A 172 9.07 -13.00 6.50
C ILE A 172 8.56 -13.97 7.56
N VAL A 173 7.56 -13.52 8.32
CA VAL A 173 6.95 -14.29 9.42
C VAL A 173 5.43 -14.24 9.34
N GLU A 174 4.78 -15.30 9.81
CA GLU A 174 3.35 -15.28 10.11
C GLU A 174 3.19 -15.07 11.62
N ASP A 175 2.43 -14.06 12.04
CA ASP A 175 2.28 -13.72 13.45
C ASP A 175 0.89 -13.14 13.76
N LEU A 176 0.45 -13.25 15.01
CA LEU A 176 -0.82 -12.71 15.49
C LEU A 176 -0.57 -11.32 16.08
N ARG A 177 -0.89 -10.26 15.34
CA ARG A 177 -0.61 -8.88 15.76
C ARG A 177 -1.81 -7.94 15.57
N PRO A 178 -1.83 -6.79 16.26
CA PRO A 178 -2.80 -5.74 15.99
C PRO A 178 -2.56 -5.17 14.59
N ASN A 179 -3.59 -5.18 13.75
CA ASN A 179 -3.52 -4.64 12.38
C ASN A 179 -4.58 -3.57 12.20
N ILE A 180 -4.22 -2.54 11.45
CA ILE A 180 -5.19 -1.60 10.90
C ILE A 180 -6.02 -2.36 9.86
N TYR A 181 -7.33 -2.31 10.00
CA TYR A 181 -8.26 -3.12 9.24
C TYR A 181 -9.45 -2.26 8.80
N ASP A 182 -9.85 -2.40 7.55
CA ASP A 182 -11.06 -1.80 7.00
C ASP A 182 -12.19 -2.84 7.04
N PRO A 183 -13.17 -2.74 7.96
CA PRO A 183 -14.24 -3.73 8.08
C PRO A 183 -15.24 -3.71 6.92
N VAL A 184 -15.30 -2.59 6.18
CA VAL A 184 -16.18 -2.48 5.01
C VAL A 184 -15.57 -3.24 3.84
N GLU A 185 -14.25 -3.11 3.65
CA GLU A 185 -13.54 -3.79 2.56
C GLU A 185 -12.99 -5.17 2.92
N GLY A 186 -13.04 -5.52 4.20
CA GLY A 186 -12.68 -6.83 4.71
C GLY A 186 -11.20 -7.14 4.62
N THR A 187 -10.32 -6.14 4.75
CA THR A 187 -8.88 -6.31 4.55
C THR A 187 -8.02 -5.44 5.46
N THR A 188 -6.82 -5.92 5.73
CA THR A 188 -5.76 -5.18 6.41
C THR A 188 -5.24 -4.03 5.54
N ILE A 189 -4.83 -2.95 6.19
CA ILE A 189 -4.33 -1.71 5.60
C ILE A 189 -2.94 -1.45 6.19
N ALA A 190 -1.93 -1.18 5.34
CA ALA A 190 -0.62 -0.79 5.85
C ALA A 190 -0.68 0.66 6.39
N ASP A 191 0.17 1.00 7.36
CA ASP A 191 0.21 2.36 7.95
C ASP A 191 0.41 3.45 6.89
N ALA A 192 1.24 3.17 5.87
CA ALA A 192 1.46 4.06 4.73
C ALA A 192 0.19 4.31 3.87
N GLU A 193 -0.86 3.50 4.02
CA GLU A 193 -2.14 3.56 3.29
C GLU A 193 -3.29 4.14 4.16
N VAL A 194 -2.96 4.72 5.32
CA VAL A 194 -3.93 5.38 6.21
C VAL A 194 -3.93 6.89 5.98
N GLU A 195 -5.12 7.43 5.76
CA GLU A 195 -5.35 8.88 5.74
C GLU A 195 -6.13 9.33 6.97
N ARG A 196 -6.11 10.63 7.26
CA ARG A 196 -6.91 11.23 8.31
C ARG A 196 -7.91 12.22 7.74
N ILE A 197 -9.16 12.14 8.20
CA ILE A 197 -10.22 13.08 7.84
C ILE A 197 -10.80 13.74 9.10
N GLY A 198 -11.11 15.03 8.99
CA GLY A 198 -11.76 15.77 10.07
C GLY A 198 -13.26 15.44 10.15
N ARG A 199 -13.74 15.14 11.36
CA ARG A 199 -15.16 14.89 11.67
C ARG A 199 -15.53 15.49 13.03
N MET A 200 -16.77 15.93 13.19
CA MET A 200 -17.31 16.26 14.51
C MET A 200 -17.57 14.98 15.30
N THR A 201 -17.03 14.91 16.52
CA THR A 201 -17.18 13.81 17.46
C THR A 201 -17.72 14.32 18.79
N LYS A 202 -18.21 13.40 19.63
CA LYS A 202 -18.57 13.69 21.02
C LYS A 202 -17.43 13.22 21.93
N LEU A 203 -16.84 14.14 22.68
CA LEU A 203 -16.00 13.82 23.82
C LEU A 203 -16.92 13.64 25.04
N VAL A 204 -16.93 12.44 25.61
CA VAL A 204 -17.79 12.06 26.72
C VAL A 204 -16.95 11.95 27.98
N ASP A 205 -17.30 12.73 28.99
CA ASP A 205 -16.73 12.64 30.33
C ASP A 205 -17.53 11.62 31.12
N VAL A 206 -16.95 10.44 31.30
CA VAL A 206 -17.59 9.29 31.95
C VAL A 206 -17.19 9.25 33.41
N GLN A 207 -18.16 9.05 34.30
CA GLN A 207 -17.94 8.86 35.74
C GLN A 207 -17.54 7.41 36.02
N TRP A 208 -16.42 7.22 36.69
CA TRP A 208 -15.91 5.94 37.16
C TRP A 208 -15.82 5.95 38.69
N ARG A 209 -15.79 4.77 39.30
CA ARG A 209 -15.69 4.59 40.75
C ARG A 209 -14.57 3.61 41.08
N THR A 210 -13.69 3.97 42.00
CA THR A 210 -12.73 3.03 42.56
C THR A 210 -13.44 1.98 43.42
N GLU A 211 -12.77 0.87 43.72
CA GLU A 211 -13.34 -0.17 44.60
C GLU A 211 -13.61 0.35 46.03
N ASP A 212 -12.89 1.39 46.47
CA ASP A 212 -13.12 2.09 47.75
C ASP A 212 -14.16 3.23 47.66
N GLY A 213 -14.77 3.44 46.49
CA GLY A 213 -15.90 4.36 46.30
C GLY A 213 -15.54 5.81 45.95
N GLU A 214 -14.25 6.10 45.71
CA GLU A 214 -13.80 7.39 45.21
C GLU A 214 -14.22 7.56 43.74
N GLU A 215 -14.73 8.74 43.42
CA GLU A 215 -15.23 9.07 42.09
C GLU A 215 -14.17 9.78 41.25
N LEU A 216 -14.04 9.41 39.99
CA LEU A 216 -13.14 10.02 39.01
C LEU A 216 -13.81 10.12 37.64
N VAL A 217 -13.36 11.07 36.82
CA VAL A 217 -13.87 11.29 35.46
C VAL A 217 -12.80 10.88 34.47
N ILE A 218 -13.19 10.12 33.44
CA ILE A 218 -12.32 9.76 32.31
C ILE A 218 -13.00 10.22 31.02
N SER A 219 -12.24 10.96 30.19
CA SER A 219 -12.75 11.53 28.94
C SER A 219 -12.47 10.60 27.77
N THR A 220 -13.46 10.29 26.94
CA THR A 220 -13.28 9.43 25.77
C THR A 220 -14.18 9.81 24.59
N THR A 221 -13.68 9.61 23.37
CA THR A 221 -14.48 9.69 22.14
C THR A 221 -15.02 8.33 21.70
N ARG A 222 -14.63 7.25 22.40
CA ARG A 222 -14.99 5.86 22.09
C ARG A 222 -15.54 5.13 23.33
N PRO A 223 -16.68 5.56 23.91
CA PRO A 223 -17.26 4.89 25.08
C PRO A 223 -17.60 3.41 24.80
N GLU A 224 -17.83 3.00 23.55
CA GLU A 224 -18.02 1.60 23.18
C GLU A 224 -16.80 0.71 23.50
N MET A 225 -15.59 1.30 23.56
CA MET A 225 -14.35 0.59 23.82
C MET A 225 -14.06 0.37 25.30
N ILE A 226 -14.89 0.87 26.23
CA ILE A 226 -14.73 0.65 27.67
C ILE A 226 -14.62 -0.84 28.00
N CYS A 227 -15.33 -1.69 27.25
CA CYS A 227 -15.26 -3.14 27.39
C CYS A 227 -13.86 -3.73 27.18
N ALA A 228 -12.99 -3.06 26.41
CA ALA A 228 -11.63 -3.46 26.11
C ALA A 228 -10.56 -2.76 26.96
N CYS A 229 -10.96 -1.92 27.94
CA CYS A 229 -10.04 -1.19 28.81
C CYS A 229 -9.18 -2.13 29.64
N GLY A 230 -7.87 -2.18 29.44
CA GLY A 230 -6.97 -3.06 30.20
C GLY A 230 -6.40 -2.39 31.45
N VAL A 231 -6.19 -1.07 31.37
CA VAL A 231 -5.57 -0.26 32.41
C VAL A 231 -6.06 1.19 32.28
N VAL A 232 -6.10 1.91 33.39
CA VAL A 232 -6.28 3.37 33.40
C VAL A 232 -4.93 4.00 33.72
N VAL A 233 -4.52 5.01 32.97
CA VAL A 233 -3.22 5.65 33.18
C VAL A 233 -3.35 7.16 33.38
N VAL A 234 -2.50 7.68 34.26
CA VAL A 234 -2.32 9.11 34.51
C VAL A 234 -0.87 9.52 34.25
N HIS A 235 -0.63 10.81 34.01
CA HIS A 235 0.75 11.26 33.81
C HIS A 235 1.53 11.17 35.15
N PRO A 236 2.78 10.68 35.18
CA PRO A 236 3.56 10.53 36.41
C PRO A 236 3.78 11.83 37.18
N ASP A 237 3.81 12.97 36.48
CA ASP A 237 3.97 14.30 37.11
C ASP A 237 2.63 14.99 37.44
N ASP A 238 1.49 14.36 37.19
CA ASP A 238 0.19 14.96 37.49
C ASP A 238 -0.18 14.76 38.96
N ALA A 239 0.10 15.79 39.78
CA ALA A 239 -0.15 15.80 41.21
C ALA A 239 -1.64 15.60 41.57
N ARG A 240 -2.58 15.85 40.66
CA ARG A 240 -4.02 15.71 40.90
C ARG A 240 -4.46 14.26 41.12
N TYR A 241 -3.71 13.29 40.58
CA TYR A 241 -4.12 11.88 40.51
C TYR A 241 -3.13 10.90 41.13
N GLN A 242 -2.04 11.38 41.74
CA GLN A 242 -1.02 10.50 42.36
C GLN A 242 -1.60 9.59 43.44
N HIS A 243 -2.61 10.06 44.17
CA HIS A 243 -3.27 9.27 45.22
C HIS A 243 -4.16 8.14 44.67
N LEU A 244 -4.45 8.13 43.36
CA LEU A 244 -5.21 7.07 42.69
C LEU A 244 -4.32 5.94 42.17
N VAL A 245 -3.02 6.17 42.02
CA VAL A 245 -2.08 5.18 41.47
C VAL A 245 -2.03 3.93 42.36
N GLY A 246 -2.16 2.76 41.75
CA GLY A 246 -2.25 1.45 42.41
C GLY A 246 -3.65 1.07 42.89
N LYS A 247 -4.64 1.99 42.83
CA LYS A 247 -6.04 1.64 43.10
C LYS A 247 -6.64 0.90 41.90
N ARG A 248 -7.71 0.14 42.16
CA ARG A 248 -8.56 -0.47 41.13
C ARG A 248 -9.83 0.33 40.94
N VAL A 249 -10.27 0.42 39.69
CA VAL A 249 -11.47 1.14 39.26
C VAL A 249 -12.43 0.20 38.52
N LEU A 250 -13.72 0.37 38.79
CA LEU A 250 -14.80 -0.38 38.15
C LEU A 250 -15.09 0.18 36.76
N LEU A 251 -15.27 -0.72 35.79
CA LEU A 251 -15.77 -0.34 34.47
C LEU A 251 -17.20 0.20 34.63
N PRO A 252 -17.54 1.36 34.05
CA PRO A 252 -18.85 2.00 34.18
C PRO A 252 -19.93 1.33 33.31
N MET A 253 -19.59 0.23 32.63
CA MET A 253 -20.48 -0.55 31.76
C MET A 253 -20.32 -2.05 32.01
N PRO A 254 -21.39 -2.85 31.85
CA PRO A 254 -21.30 -4.30 31.90
C PRO A 254 -20.39 -4.85 30.80
N VAL A 255 -19.60 -5.88 31.14
CA VAL A 255 -18.68 -6.60 30.25
C VAL A 255 -18.81 -8.10 30.47
N GLU A 256 -18.38 -8.89 29.49
CA GLU A 256 -18.39 -10.35 29.57
C GLU A 256 -17.01 -10.95 29.23
N GLY A 257 -16.68 -12.11 29.80
CA GLY A 257 -15.43 -12.82 29.54
C GLY A 257 -14.15 -12.21 30.15
N ARG A 258 -14.28 -11.21 31.03
CA ARG A 258 -13.15 -10.50 31.66
C ARG A 258 -13.49 -9.96 33.04
N SER A 259 -12.47 -9.44 33.74
CA SER A 259 -12.67 -8.71 35.01
C SER A 259 -13.42 -7.39 34.78
N THR A 260 -14.28 -7.03 35.73
CA THR A 260 -15.03 -5.75 35.77
C THR A 260 -14.23 -4.60 36.38
N THR A 261 -12.98 -4.84 36.79
CA THR A 261 -12.08 -3.80 37.32
C THR A 261 -10.75 -3.77 36.59
N VAL A 262 -10.14 -2.59 36.56
CA VAL A 262 -8.80 -2.32 36.01
C VAL A 262 -7.97 -1.52 37.01
N GLU A 263 -6.65 -1.62 36.93
CA GLU A 263 -5.74 -0.87 37.79
C GLU A 263 -5.46 0.54 37.24
N ILE A 264 -5.21 1.50 38.12
CA ILE A 264 -4.72 2.83 37.78
C ILE A 264 -3.20 2.85 37.90
N GLN A 265 -2.49 3.16 36.81
CA GLN A 265 -1.03 3.23 36.75
C GLN A 265 -0.57 4.57 36.18
N THR A 266 0.75 4.77 36.08
CA THR A 266 1.34 5.97 35.48
C THR A 266 1.91 5.67 34.10
N HIS A 267 1.71 6.57 33.14
CA HIS A 267 2.34 6.49 31.83
C HIS A 267 2.68 7.90 31.28
N PRO A 268 3.90 8.14 30.78
CA PRO A 268 4.32 9.47 30.32
C PRO A 268 3.64 9.93 29.01
N SER A 269 3.01 9.02 28.25
CA SER A 269 2.27 9.41 27.03
C SER A 269 0.95 10.14 27.31
N VAL A 270 0.49 10.17 28.56
CA VAL A 270 -0.76 10.83 28.95
C VAL A 270 -0.62 12.34 28.88
N LYS A 271 -1.52 12.99 28.15
CA LYS A 271 -1.60 14.46 28.10
C LYS A 271 -2.45 14.96 29.26
N SER A 272 -1.82 15.43 30.32
CA SER A 272 -2.50 15.91 31.53
C SER A 272 -3.45 17.10 31.28
N ASP A 273 -3.24 17.86 30.20
CA ASP A 273 -4.05 19.00 29.79
C ASP A 273 -5.22 18.65 28.84
N PHE A 274 -5.34 17.39 28.42
CA PHE A 274 -6.39 16.92 27.53
C PHE A 274 -7.51 16.22 28.29
N GLY A 275 -8.76 16.69 28.11
CA GLY A 275 -9.92 16.12 28.80
C GLY A 275 -9.75 16.21 30.31
N SER A 276 -10.00 15.10 31.00
CA SER A 276 -9.76 14.93 32.43
C SER A 276 -8.27 14.78 32.80
N GLY A 277 -7.37 14.51 31.86
CA GLY A 277 -5.97 14.16 32.17
C GLY A 277 -5.79 12.73 32.67
N ILE A 278 -6.84 11.91 32.61
CA ILE A 278 -6.83 10.47 32.85
C ILE A 278 -7.18 9.76 31.52
N LEU A 279 -6.43 8.74 31.15
CA LEU A 279 -6.62 7.97 29.92
C LEU A 279 -7.06 6.53 30.25
N MET A 280 -8.20 6.10 29.70
CA MET A 280 -8.51 4.67 29.60
C MET A 280 -7.72 4.07 28.44
N VAL A 281 -6.95 3.02 28.69
CA VAL A 281 -6.17 2.35 27.64
C VAL A 281 -6.91 1.10 27.24
N CYS A 282 -7.46 1.09 26.02
CA CYS A 282 -8.28 0.00 25.52
C CYS A 282 -7.50 -0.80 24.48
N SER A 283 -7.48 -2.13 24.63
CA SER A 283 -6.60 -3.06 23.89
C SER A 283 -6.24 -2.64 22.46
N PHE A 284 -7.23 -2.24 21.66
CA PHE A 284 -7.05 -1.75 20.30
C PHE A 284 -7.91 -0.49 20.03
N GLY A 285 -7.98 0.42 21.00
CA GLY A 285 -8.75 1.68 20.89
C GLY A 285 -8.17 2.64 19.85
N ASP A 286 -6.85 2.81 19.88
CA ASP A 286 -6.03 3.52 18.90
C ASP A 286 -4.57 2.99 18.90
N GLN A 287 -3.69 3.65 18.13
CA GLN A 287 -2.28 3.27 18.03
C GLN A 287 -1.46 3.53 19.32
N ASN A 288 -1.84 4.54 20.11
CA ASN A 288 -1.18 4.81 21.38
C ASN A 288 -1.53 3.71 22.39
N ASP A 289 -2.79 3.26 22.41
CA ASP A 289 -3.21 2.14 23.24
C ASP A 289 -2.44 0.85 22.90
N VAL A 290 -2.25 0.56 21.61
CA VAL A 290 -1.45 -0.60 21.16
C VAL A 290 -0.02 -0.54 21.69
N ALA A 291 0.61 0.64 21.64
CA ALA A 291 1.96 0.83 22.15
C ALA A 291 2.03 0.60 23.68
N ILE A 292 1.11 1.20 24.44
CA ILE A 292 1.04 1.04 25.89
C ILE A 292 0.79 -0.43 26.28
N PHE A 293 -0.14 -1.13 25.62
CA PHE A 293 -0.41 -2.55 25.86
C PHE A 293 0.86 -3.40 25.68
N ARG A 294 1.63 -3.13 24.63
CA ARG A 294 2.90 -3.82 24.36
C ARG A 294 3.95 -3.50 25.42
N GLU A 295 4.14 -2.23 25.76
CA GLU A 295 5.15 -1.78 26.73
C GLU A 295 4.87 -2.33 28.13
N MET A 296 3.59 -2.40 28.52
CA MET A 296 3.16 -2.88 29.83
C MET A 296 2.91 -4.39 29.88
N GLY A 297 3.04 -5.11 28.75
CA GLY A 297 2.81 -6.55 28.68
C GLY A 297 1.37 -6.97 29.01
N LEU A 298 0.39 -6.15 28.64
CA LEU A 298 -1.02 -6.40 28.95
C LEU A 298 -1.66 -7.39 27.96
N THR A 299 -2.50 -8.29 28.46
CA THR A 299 -3.28 -9.20 27.63
C THR A 299 -4.44 -8.44 26.97
N PRO A 300 -4.54 -8.42 25.62
CA PRO A 300 -5.59 -7.69 24.93
C PRO A 300 -6.95 -8.39 24.99
N PHE A 301 -8.00 -7.59 25.04
CA PHE A 301 -9.40 -7.98 24.86
C PHE A 301 -9.87 -7.56 23.47
N GLN A 302 -10.29 -8.52 22.65
CA GLN A 302 -10.81 -8.24 21.32
C GLN A 302 -12.24 -7.72 21.39
N ALA A 303 -12.43 -6.41 21.35
CA ALA A 303 -13.76 -5.78 21.39
C ALA A 303 -14.50 -5.78 20.05
N ILE A 304 -13.78 -5.79 18.93
CA ILE A 304 -14.35 -5.65 17.57
C ILE A 304 -13.96 -6.86 16.72
N ASP A 305 -14.93 -7.39 15.97
CA ASP A 305 -14.76 -8.51 15.04
C ASP A 305 -14.41 -8.05 13.61
N LEU A 306 -14.20 -9.02 12.71
CA LEU A 306 -13.88 -8.78 11.30
C LEU A 306 -14.97 -8.06 10.49
N ASN A 307 -16.19 -7.97 11.01
CA ASN A 307 -17.31 -7.29 10.36
C ASN A 307 -17.49 -5.86 10.90
N GLY A 308 -16.64 -5.42 11.84
CA GLY A 308 -16.81 -4.13 12.49
C GLY A 308 -17.95 -4.12 13.50
N CYS A 309 -18.27 -5.29 14.06
CA CYS A 309 -19.27 -5.46 15.11
C CYS A 309 -18.61 -5.74 16.46
N MET A 310 -19.28 -5.38 17.54
CA MET A 310 -18.81 -5.67 18.89
C MET A 310 -18.88 -7.17 19.17
N THR A 311 -17.82 -7.72 19.75
CA THR A 311 -17.78 -9.11 20.21
C THR A 311 -18.54 -9.29 21.52
N VAL A 312 -18.63 -10.53 22.00
CA VAL A 312 -19.15 -10.88 23.34
C VAL A 312 -18.52 -10.05 24.46
N THR A 313 -17.26 -9.60 24.31
CA THR A 313 -16.58 -8.73 25.31
C THR A 313 -17.40 -7.47 25.61
N GLY A 314 -18.11 -6.95 24.60
CA GLY A 314 -18.97 -5.78 24.70
C GLY A 314 -20.26 -5.99 25.50
N GLY A 315 -20.55 -7.21 25.95
CA GLY A 315 -21.73 -7.56 26.73
C GLY A 315 -23.03 -7.06 26.04
N PRO A 316 -23.77 -6.10 26.63
CA PRO A 316 -24.99 -5.56 26.01
C PRO A 316 -24.83 -4.89 24.63
N LEU A 317 -23.58 -4.65 24.20
CA LEU A 317 -23.26 -4.10 22.88
C LEU A 317 -22.99 -5.18 21.82
N GLU A 318 -22.90 -6.45 22.19
CA GLU A 318 -22.58 -7.56 21.27
C GLU A 318 -23.45 -7.54 20.00
N GLY A 319 -22.80 -7.77 18.86
CA GLY A 319 -23.43 -7.83 17.54
C GLY A 319 -23.77 -6.48 16.90
N LEU A 320 -23.68 -5.37 17.65
CA LEU A 320 -23.89 -4.03 17.09
C LEU A 320 -22.66 -3.57 16.32
N THR A 321 -22.86 -2.80 15.24
CA THR A 321 -21.76 -2.11 14.57
C THR A 321 -21.11 -1.09 15.52
N VAL A 322 -19.83 -0.76 15.33
CA VAL A 322 -19.11 0.22 16.19
C VAL A 322 -19.89 1.53 16.37
N LEU A 323 -20.52 2.04 15.30
CA LEU A 323 -21.29 3.29 15.35
C LEU A 323 -22.57 3.16 16.19
N GLU A 324 -23.30 2.06 16.04
CA GLU A 324 -24.50 1.76 16.84
C GLU A 324 -24.14 1.48 18.30
N ALA A 325 -23.06 0.73 18.52
CA ALA A 325 -22.52 0.43 19.84
C ALA A 325 -22.10 1.71 20.57
N ARG A 326 -21.48 2.68 19.89
CA ARG A 326 -21.14 3.98 20.46
C ARG A 326 -22.37 4.75 20.91
N ALA A 327 -23.41 4.81 20.06
CA ALA A 327 -24.66 5.49 20.43
C ALA A 327 -25.32 4.83 21.64
N LYS A 328 -25.40 3.50 21.66
CA LYS A 328 -25.98 2.73 22.76
C LYS A 328 -25.15 2.81 24.04
N ALA A 329 -23.82 2.84 23.95
CA ALA A 329 -22.94 3.02 25.09
C ALA A 329 -23.18 4.37 25.78
N ILE A 330 -23.34 5.45 25.00
CA ILE A 330 -23.69 6.76 25.53
C ILE A 330 -25.05 6.73 26.21
N GLU A 331 -26.07 6.12 25.59
CA GLU A 331 -27.41 5.98 26.17
C GLU A 331 -27.39 5.20 27.50
N MET A 332 -26.62 4.11 27.58
CA MET A 332 -26.47 3.30 28.79
C MET A 332 -25.75 4.06 29.91
N LEU A 333 -24.69 4.80 29.57
CA LEU A 333 -23.96 5.63 30.53
C LEU A 333 -24.84 6.77 31.06
N ASP A 334 -25.64 7.40 30.21
CA ASP A 334 -26.59 8.44 30.61
C ASP A 334 -27.68 7.89 31.53
N SER A 335 -28.27 6.76 31.14
CA SER A 335 -29.33 6.08 31.92
C SER A 335 -28.86 5.60 33.30
N SER A 336 -27.55 5.33 33.45
CA SER A 336 -26.93 4.95 34.72
C SER A 336 -26.41 6.14 35.53
N GLY A 337 -26.55 7.38 35.02
CA GLY A 337 -26.05 8.58 35.67
C GLY A 337 -24.52 8.70 35.67
N ASN A 338 -23.84 7.98 34.77
CA ASN A 338 -22.39 7.92 34.67
C ASN A 338 -21.82 8.88 33.59
N ILE A 339 -22.56 9.90 33.17
CA ILE A 339 -22.07 10.96 32.29
C ILE A 339 -21.97 12.26 33.09
N ALA A 340 -20.77 12.82 33.18
CA ALA A 340 -20.52 14.13 33.78
C ALA A 340 -20.78 15.26 32.78
N SER A 341 -20.30 15.11 31.54
CA SER A 341 -20.48 16.08 30.45
C SER A 341 -20.30 15.43 29.07
N ILE A 342 -20.86 16.08 28.05
CA ILE A 342 -20.61 15.75 26.63
C ILE A 342 -20.28 17.04 25.90
N GLU A 343 -19.14 17.08 25.22
CA GLU A 343 -18.70 18.20 24.39
C GLU A 343 -18.58 17.76 22.93
N GLU A 344 -19.03 18.60 21.99
CA GLU A 344 -18.77 18.39 20.57
C GLU A 344 -17.43 19.00 20.17
N ARG A 345 -16.58 18.20 19.52
CA ARG A 345 -15.27 18.65 19.08
C ARG A 345 -14.93 18.12 17.70
N GLN A 346 -14.13 18.90 16.97
CA GLN A 346 -13.53 18.42 15.74
C GLN A 346 -12.38 17.47 16.05
N GLN A 347 -12.41 16.27 15.48
CA GLN A 347 -11.41 15.22 15.64
C GLN A 347 -10.98 14.72 14.25
N GLU A 348 -9.71 14.36 14.14
CA GLU A 348 -9.22 13.60 12.99
C GLU A 348 -9.36 12.10 13.24
N ILE A 349 -10.02 11.40 12.32
CA ILE A 349 -10.16 9.94 12.37
C ILE A 349 -9.35 9.28 11.25
N PRO A 350 -8.74 8.10 11.52
CA PRO A 350 -8.06 7.34 10.48
C PRO A 350 -9.08 6.67 9.56
N VAL A 351 -8.80 6.70 8.27
CA VAL A 351 -9.60 6.05 7.22
C VAL A 351 -8.68 5.37 6.20
N SER A 352 -9.19 4.35 5.51
CA SER A 352 -8.46 3.73 4.41
C SER A 352 -8.26 4.73 3.26
N GLU A 353 -7.06 4.79 2.67
CA GLU A 353 -6.76 5.71 1.55
C GLU A 353 -7.74 5.52 0.38
N ARG A 354 -8.09 4.28 0.06
CA ARG A 354 -8.90 3.95 -1.13
C ARG A 354 -10.39 3.97 -0.87
N GLY A 355 -10.86 3.29 0.18
CA GLY A 355 -12.27 3.21 0.53
C GLY A 355 -12.81 4.45 1.24
N LYS A 356 -11.93 5.22 1.90
CA LYS A 356 -12.29 6.31 2.84
C LYS A 356 -13.19 5.84 3.98
N ASN A 357 -13.18 4.53 4.27
CA ASN A 357 -13.94 3.95 5.36
C ASN A 357 -13.14 4.09 6.65
N PRO A 358 -13.80 4.32 7.82
CA PRO A 358 -13.13 4.25 9.12
C PRO A 358 -12.43 2.90 9.29
N VAL A 359 -11.19 2.95 9.76
CA VAL A 359 -10.40 1.75 10.08
C VAL A 359 -10.49 1.44 11.55
N GLU A 360 -10.40 0.15 11.87
CA GLU A 360 -10.30 -0.36 13.24
C GLU A 360 -8.95 -1.06 13.44
N ILE A 361 -8.56 -1.27 14.69
CA ILE A 361 -7.39 -2.08 15.01
C ILE A 361 -7.89 -3.43 15.54
N ILE A 362 -7.53 -4.50 14.86
CA ILE A 362 -7.99 -5.86 15.17
C ILE A 362 -6.79 -6.81 15.20
N LEU A 363 -6.81 -7.76 16.14
CA LEU A 363 -5.81 -8.81 16.26
C LEU A 363 -5.99 -9.84 15.15
N LEU A 364 -5.03 -9.95 14.23
CA LEU A 364 -5.10 -10.84 13.07
C LEU A 364 -3.80 -11.58 12.84
N LYS A 365 -3.94 -12.84 12.39
CA LYS A 365 -2.81 -13.67 11.97
C LYS A 365 -2.47 -13.36 10.52
N GLU A 366 -1.43 -12.57 10.31
CA GLU A 366 -1.00 -12.08 8.99
C GLU A 366 0.46 -12.41 8.72
N TRP A 367 0.86 -12.23 7.46
CA TRP A 367 2.23 -12.31 7.01
C TRP A 367 2.89 -10.94 7.06
N TYR A 368 4.10 -10.87 7.58
CA TYR A 368 4.86 -9.64 7.78
C TYR A 368 6.25 -9.75 7.20
N VAL A 369 6.73 -8.67 6.55
CA VAL A 369 8.16 -8.47 6.31
C VAL A 369 8.74 -7.74 7.52
N ARG A 370 9.68 -8.38 8.20
CA ARG A 370 10.43 -7.77 9.30
C ARG A 370 11.28 -6.63 8.76
N GLN A 371 11.21 -5.47 9.42
CA GLN A 371 11.93 -4.28 8.96
C GLN A 371 12.61 -3.48 10.06
N THR A 372 12.16 -3.63 11.32
CA THR A 372 12.71 -2.85 12.44
C THR A 372 14.16 -3.21 12.74
N HIS A 373 14.57 -4.47 12.53
CA HIS A 373 15.92 -4.96 12.79
C HIS A 373 16.97 -4.55 11.75
N ILE A 374 16.55 -4.10 10.57
CA ILE A 374 17.44 -3.86 9.41
C ILE A 374 17.59 -2.37 9.06
N GLN A 375 16.94 -1.47 9.81
CA GLN A 375 16.93 -0.03 9.50
C GLN A 375 18.33 0.56 9.38
N ASP A 376 19.25 0.23 10.30
CA ASP A 376 20.63 0.75 10.29
C ASP A 376 21.39 0.33 9.02
N LYS A 377 21.25 -0.93 8.60
CA LYS A 377 21.89 -1.43 7.38
C LYS A 377 21.32 -0.76 6.14
N MET A 378 20.00 -0.53 6.13
CA MET A 378 19.34 0.16 5.05
C MET A 378 19.78 1.63 4.96
N LEU A 379 19.98 2.32 6.10
CA LEU A 379 20.53 3.67 6.14
C LEU A 379 21.93 3.73 5.51
N GLU A 380 22.83 2.80 5.88
CA GLU A 380 24.18 2.69 5.30
C GLU A 380 24.12 2.56 3.77
N LEU A 381 23.25 1.70 3.26
CA LEU A 381 23.08 1.50 1.82
C LEU A 381 22.49 2.73 1.13
N ILE A 382 21.53 3.42 1.76
CA ILE A 382 20.92 4.66 1.24
C ILE A 382 21.94 5.78 1.09
N GLU A 383 22.97 5.86 1.94
CA GLU A 383 24.04 6.87 1.81
C GLU A 383 24.83 6.72 0.51
N SER A 384 24.90 5.51 -0.04
CA SER A 384 25.57 5.25 -1.33
C SER A 384 24.72 5.61 -2.56
N ILE A 385 23.43 5.90 -2.37
CA ILE A 385 22.49 6.25 -3.44
C ILE A 385 22.54 7.76 -3.69
N GLU A 386 22.66 8.15 -4.95
CA GLU A 386 22.59 9.57 -5.32
C GLU A 386 21.15 10.02 -5.57
N PHE A 387 20.65 10.90 -4.70
CA PHE A 387 19.30 11.47 -4.81
C PHE A 387 19.29 12.75 -5.64
N HIS A 388 18.27 12.88 -6.48
CA HIS A 388 18.04 14.03 -7.33
C HIS A 388 16.65 14.63 -7.04
N PRO A 389 16.56 15.88 -6.54
CA PRO A 389 17.64 16.64 -5.89
C PRO A 389 18.09 16.00 -4.56
N PRO A 390 19.32 16.29 -4.08
CA PRO A 390 19.86 15.64 -2.87
C PRO A 390 19.00 15.80 -1.62
N ARG A 391 18.32 16.95 -1.47
CA ARG A 391 17.41 17.24 -0.35
C ARG A 391 16.23 16.27 -0.26
N ASN A 392 15.81 15.67 -1.38
CA ASN A 392 14.63 14.81 -1.41
C ASN A 392 14.87 13.45 -0.74
N ARG A 393 16.13 13.09 -0.45
CA ARG A 393 16.45 11.96 0.44
C ARG A 393 15.76 12.09 1.81
N GLN A 394 15.58 13.31 2.30
CA GLN A 394 14.96 13.55 3.61
C GLN A 394 13.54 12.96 3.70
N PHE A 395 12.77 12.94 2.61
CA PHE A 395 11.43 12.33 2.61
C PHE A 395 11.45 10.85 2.99
N LEU A 396 12.51 10.13 2.61
CA LEU A 396 12.70 8.72 2.96
C LEU A 396 13.18 8.58 4.41
N LEU A 397 14.13 9.42 4.84
CA LEU A 397 14.68 9.39 6.20
C LEU A 397 13.60 9.71 7.24
N ASP A 398 12.81 10.76 7.01
CA ASP A 398 11.69 11.15 7.88
C ASP A 398 10.67 10.00 8.04
N TRP A 399 10.48 9.20 6.99
CA TRP A 399 9.62 8.02 7.06
C TRP A 399 10.25 6.92 7.91
N MET A 400 11.52 6.59 7.65
CA MET A 400 12.26 5.53 8.35
C MET A 400 12.35 5.76 9.86
N GLU A 401 12.56 7.01 10.30
CA GLU A 401 12.63 7.37 11.72
C GLU A 401 11.37 7.01 12.52
N ASN A 402 10.22 6.89 11.84
CA ASN A 402 8.93 6.62 12.49
C ASN A 402 8.47 5.15 12.35
N ILE A 403 9.30 4.28 11.75
CA ILE A 403 8.93 2.87 11.55
C ILE A 403 9.08 2.08 12.85
N SER A 404 7.95 1.66 13.39
CA SER A 404 7.87 0.97 14.68
C SER A 404 7.18 -0.40 14.62
N ILE A 405 6.69 -0.78 13.44
CA ILE A 405 5.96 -2.03 13.18
C ILE A 405 6.53 -2.71 11.93
N ASP A 406 6.35 -4.03 11.81
CA ASP A 406 6.68 -4.78 10.60
C ASP A 406 5.61 -4.58 9.52
N TRP A 407 6.01 -4.69 8.24
CA TRP A 407 5.12 -4.41 7.11
C TRP A 407 4.14 -5.57 6.89
N PRO A 408 2.81 -5.37 7.07
CA PRO A 408 1.82 -6.41 6.77
C PRO A 408 1.69 -6.59 5.26
N ILE A 409 2.07 -7.77 4.77
CA ILE A 409 2.10 -8.08 3.33
C ILE A 409 0.95 -8.97 2.85
N SER A 410 0.10 -9.48 3.72
CA SER A 410 -1.08 -10.26 3.31
C SER A 410 -2.36 -9.42 3.28
N ARG A 411 -3.29 -9.81 2.40
CA ARG A 411 -4.60 -9.20 2.17
C ARG A 411 -5.65 -10.32 1.99
N ARG A 412 -6.91 -10.04 2.35
CA ARG A 412 -8.06 -10.98 2.17
C ARG A 412 -8.85 -10.70 0.89
N ARG A 413 -8.12 -10.37 -0.17
CA ARG A 413 -8.63 -9.98 -1.50
C ARG A 413 -8.33 -11.09 -2.52
N TRP A 414 -8.67 -10.91 -3.80
CA TRP A 414 -8.52 -11.98 -4.82
C TRP A 414 -7.60 -11.58 -5.98
N TYR A 415 -7.75 -10.41 -6.60
CA TYR A 415 -7.00 -10.00 -7.80
C TYR A 415 -5.62 -9.42 -7.45
N HIS A 416 -4.78 -10.28 -6.87
CA HIS A 416 -3.43 -10.01 -6.42
C HIS A 416 -2.59 -11.28 -6.63
N THR A 417 -1.29 -11.23 -6.35
CA THR A 417 -0.44 -12.43 -6.34
C THR A 417 -0.72 -13.27 -5.09
N GLU A 418 -0.97 -14.56 -5.28
CA GLU A 418 -1.23 -15.52 -4.20
C GLU A 418 0.02 -15.79 -3.35
N ILE A 419 -0.19 -15.97 -2.04
CA ILE A 419 0.87 -16.44 -1.14
C ILE A 419 1.12 -17.93 -1.42
N PRO A 420 2.35 -18.34 -1.77
CA PRO A 420 2.64 -19.67 -2.31
C PRO A 420 2.83 -20.73 -1.20
N ILE A 421 1.82 -20.94 -0.36
CA ILE A 421 1.86 -21.85 0.79
C ILE A 421 0.70 -22.84 0.74
N TRP A 422 1.00 -24.11 1.04
CA TRP A 422 0.00 -25.10 1.47
C TRP A 422 0.31 -25.57 2.89
N TYR A 423 -0.72 -25.87 3.67
CA TYR A 423 -0.65 -26.37 5.02
C TYR A 423 -0.91 -27.87 5.05
N SER A 424 -0.16 -28.62 5.87
CA SER A 424 -0.52 -29.99 6.25
C SER A 424 -1.84 -30.00 7.03
N GLU A 425 -2.49 -31.16 7.12
CA GLU A 425 -3.78 -31.31 7.82
C GLU A 425 -3.70 -30.92 9.32
N ASP A 426 -2.58 -31.22 9.97
CA ASP A 426 -2.30 -30.86 11.37
C ASP A 426 -1.70 -29.45 11.53
N GLU A 427 -1.50 -28.74 10.42
CA GLU A 427 -0.85 -27.44 10.31
C GLU A 427 0.55 -27.32 10.92
N THR A 428 1.26 -28.44 11.16
CA THR A 428 2.63 -28.45 11.69
C THR A 428 3.68 -28.24 10.61
N HIS A 429 3.34 -28.54 9.35
CA HIS A 429 4.19 -28.36 8.18
C HIS A 429 3.54 -27.43 7.17
N ILE A 430 4.39 -26.80 6.37
CA ILE A 430 3.99 -26.05 5.18
C ILE A 430 4.74 -26.57 3.96
N ILE A 431 4.13 -26.46 2.80
CA ILE A 431 4.72 -26.80 1.52
C ILE A 431 4.94 -25.51 0.72
N VAL A 432 6.15 -25.35 0.18
CA VAL A 432 6.54 -24.22 -0.68
C VAL A 432 6.96 -24.71 -2.07
N PRO A 433 6.64 -23.97 -3.15
CA PRO A 433 7.01 -24.36 -4.50
C PRO A 433 8.50 -24.09 -4.79
N PRO A 434 9.07 -24.69 -5.86
CA PRO A 434 10.37 -24.29 -6.37
C PRO A 434 10.33 -22.86 -6.96
N ALA A 435 11.48 -22.19 -6.98
CA ALA A 435 11.60 -20.85 -7.56
C ALA A 435 11.31 -20.85 -9.07
N GLY A 436 10.77 -19.75 -9.59
CA GLY A 436 10.52 -19.56 -11.03
C GLY A 436 9.22 -20.17 -11.56
N LYS A 437 8.37 -20.73 -10.69
CA LYS A 437 7.05 -21.24 -11.06
C LYS A 437 5.95 -20.49 -10.29
N TYR A 438 5.05 -19.84 -11.02
CA TYR A 438 3.85 -19.24 -10.44
C TYR A 438 2.82 -20.32 -10.11
N VAL A 439 2.24 -20.23 -8.91
CA VAL A 439 1.24 -21.17 -8.38
C VAL A 439 0.07 -20.44 -7.74
N GLN A 440 -1.10 -21.09 -7.69
CA GLN A 440 -2.32 -20.58 -7.06
C GLN A 440 -2.83 -21.57 -6.00
N PRO A 441 -2.31 -21.53 -4.76
CA PRO A 441 -2.58 -22.59 -3.76
C PRO A 441 -4.04 -22.85 -3.43
N TRP A 442 -4.91 -21.84 -3.57
CA TRP A 442 -6.34 -21.99 -3.34
C TRP A 442 -7.04 -22.95 -4.32
N LYS A 443 -6.41 -23.29 -5.46
CA LYS A 443 -6.94 -24.28 -6.43
C LYS A 443 -5.93 -25.31 -6.93
N ASP A 444 -4.63 -25.01 -6.88
CA ASP A 444 -3.59 -25.89 -7.36
C ASP A 444 -3.07 -26.80 -6.26
N THR A 445 -2.58 -27.99 -6.63
CA THR A 445 -1.73 -28.81 -5.76
C THR A 445 -0.27 -28.36 -5.83
N PRO A 446 0.57 -28.67 -4.82
CA PRO A 446 1.98 -28.35 -4.87
C PRO A 446 2.65 -28.97 -6.11
N PRO A 447 3.39 -28.20 -6.91
CA PRO A 447 4.03 -28.72 -8.11
C PRO A 447 5.21 -29.66 -7.79
N GLU A 448 5.67 -30.40 -8.80
CA GLU A 448 6.94 -31.14 -8.72
C GLU A 448 8.09 -30.22 -8.29
N GLY A 449 8.96 -30.73 -7.41
CA GLY A 449 10.07 -29.97 -6.81
C GLY A 449 9.69 -29.16 -5.57
N SER A 450 8.42 -29.21 -5.11
CA SER A 450 8.00 -28.54 -3.87
C SER A 450 8.71 -29.14 -2.65
N ARG A 451 9.00 -28.28 -1.67
CA ARG A 451 9.70 -28.62 -0.42
C ARG A 451 8.75 -28.51 0.76
N VAL A 452 8.88 -29.43 1.71
CA VAL A 452 8.14 -29.39 2.97
C VAL A 452 9.03 -28.74 4.03
N LEU A 453 8.50 -27.74 4.73
CA LEU A 453 9.18 -27.06 5.82
C LEU A 453 8.37 -27.24 7.11
N ARG A 454 9.05 -27.34 8.26
CA ARG A 454 8.40 -27.18 9.56
C ARG A 454 7.88 -25.76 9.71
N ARG A 455 6.62 -25.58 10.12
CA ARG A 455 5.98 -24.24 10.14
C ARG A 455 6.61 -23.30 11.18
N ASP A 456 7.05 -23.82 12.31
CA ASP A 456 7.58 -23.06 13.44
C ASP A 456 9.04 -22.64 13.25
N THR A 457 9.87 -23.58 12.81
CA THR A 457 11.33 -23.49 12.71
C THR A 457 11.78 -23.12 11.31
N ARG A 458 10.97 -23.43 10.28
CA ARG A 458 11.28 -23.29 8.84
C ARG A 458 12.33 -24.27 8.34
N ASP A 459 12.62 -25.29 9.15
CA ASP A 459 13.55 -26.36 8.78
C ASP A 459 13.01 -27.14 7.58
N ASP A 460 13.84 -27.31 6.57
CA ASP A 460 13.50 -28.09 5.38
C ASP A 460 13.60 -29.59 5.69
N VAL A 461 12.47 -30.29 5.64
CA VAL A 461 12.37 -31.70 6.01
C VAL A 461 12.41 -32.67 4.83
N GLY A 462 12.29 -32.17 3.58
CA GLY A 462 12.35 -33.04 2.41
C GLY A 462 11.51 -32.58 1.21
N MET A 463 11.46 -33.44 0.19
CA MET A 463 10.62 -33.22 -0.99
C MET A 463 9.17 -33.59 -0.69
N TYR A 464 8.21 -32.77 -1.15
CA TYR A 464 6.79 -33.05 -0.98
C TYR A 464 6.38 -34.39 -1.60
N SER A 465 6.94 -34.76 -2.75
CA SER A 465 6.66 -36.05 -3.40
C SER A 465 7.03 -37.28 -2.57
N GLU A 466 7.94 -37.13 -1.60
CA GLU A 466 8.37 -38.22 -0.71
C GLU A 466 7.55 -38.26 0.59
N LEU A 467 6.97 -37.11 0.97
CA LEU A 467 6.26 -36.91 2.24
C LEU A 467 4.75 -36.74 2.06
N GLU A 468 4.24 -36.79 0.82
CA GLU A 468 2.83 -36.52 0.50
C GLU A 468 1.86 -37.33 1.36
N SER A 469 2.14 -38.63 1.56
CA SER A 469 1.31 -39.51 2.38
C SER A 469 1.29 -39.15 3.87
N GLU A 470 2.28 -38.37 4.35
CA GLU A 470 2.38 -37.92 5.74
C GLU A 470 1.71 -36.55 5.97
N MET A 471 1.36 -35.81 4.89
CA MET A 471 0.81 -34.46 4.99
C MET A 471 -0.71 -34.41 5.22
N GLY A 472 -1.41 -35.53 5.06
CA GLY A 472 -2.86 -35.60 5.17
C GLY A 472 -3.58 -34.79 4.08
N GLN A 473 -4.80 -34.32 4.36
CA GLN A 473 -5.51 -33.42 3.45
C GLN A 473 -4.91 -32.00 3.51
N ILE A 474 -4.11 -31.66 2.49
CA ILE A 474 -3.49 -30.34 2.40
C ILE A 474 -4.51 -29.24 2.09
N ARG A 475 -4.24 -28.02 2.60
CA ARG A 475 -5.05 -26.81 2.35
C ARG A 475 -4.17 -25.67 1.86
N GLY A 476 -4.52 -25.05 0.73
CA GLY A 476 -3.82 -23.88 0.24
C GLY A 476 -4.09 -22.61 1.06
N GLU A 477 -3.12 -21.70 1.10
CA GLU A 477 -3.32 -20.35 1.60
C GLU A 477 -4.29 -19.57 0.70
N GLU A 478 -5.27 -18.92 1.33
CA GLU A 478 -6.28 -18.14 0.62
C GLU A 478 -5.92 -16.66 0.52
N LYS A 479 -5.09 -16.18 1.46
CA LYS A 479 -4.56 -14.81 1.49
C LYS A 479 -3.70 -14.55 0.25
N VAL A 480 -3.70 -13.29 -0.17
CA VAL A 480 -2.91 -12.78 -1.29
C VAL A 480 -1.97 -11.68 -0.81
N PHE A 481 -0.97 -11.33 -1.61
CA PHE A 481 -0.05 -10.26 -1.27
C PHE A 481 -0.68 -8.87 -1.40
N ASP A 482 -0.18 -7.95 -0.59
CA ASP A 482 -0.26 -6.51 -0.82
C ASP A 482 0.25 -6.17 -2.24
N THR A 483 -0.43 -5.26 -2.95
CA THR A 483 0.03 -4.76 -4.26
C THR A 483 1.43 -4.16 -4.17
N TRP A 484 1.78 -3.56 -3.02
CA TRP A 484 3.13 -3.04 -2.82
C TRP A 484 4.19 -4.13 -2.74
N MET A 485 3.86 -5.37 -2.35
CA MET A 485 4.79 -6.49 -2.41
C MET A 485 5.11 -6.86 -3.85
N ASP A 486 4.14 -6.81 -4.76
CA ASP A 486 4.39 -6.97 -6.19
C ASP A 486 5.21 -5.81 -6.76
N SER A 487 4.75 -4.56 -6.62
CA SER A 487 5.36 -3.42 -7.31
C SER A 487 6.78 -3.12 -6.83
N SER A 488 7.11 -3.41 -5.57
CA SER A 488 8.47 -3.23 -5.06
C SER A 488 9.48 -4.30 -5.50
N ASN A 489 9.06 -5.28 -6.33
CA ASN A 489 9.99 -6.19 -7.03
C ASN A 489 10.46 -5.64 -8.38
N SER A 490 9.99 -4.45 -8.81
CA SER A 490 10.22 -3.97 -10.16
C SER A 490 11.71 -3.83 -10.50
N ASN A 491 12.55 -3.33 -9.58
CA ASN A 491 13.99 -3.19 -9.83
C ASN A 491 14.68 -4.53 -10.05
N LEU A 492 14.31 -5.55 -9.28
CA LEU A 492 14.81 -6.92 -9.41
C LEU A 492 14.32 -7.52 -10.74
N PHE A 493 13.04 -7.37 -11.05
CA PHE A 493 12.47 -7.90 -12.29
C PHE A 493 13.13 -7.27 -13.53
N VAL A 494 13.22 -5.93 -13.61
CA VAL A 494 13.78 -5.24 -14.79
C VAL A 494 15.29 -5.38 -14.93
N SER A 495 16.00 -5.73 -13.85
CA SER A 495 17.42 -6.08 -13.92
C SER A 495 17.65 -7.55 -14.31
N GLY A 496 16.61 -8.38 -14.34
CA GLY A 496 16.72 -9.79 -14.74
C GLY A 496 16.89 -10.75 -13.56
N TYR A 497 16.56 -10.36 -12.33
CA TYR A 497 16.60 -11.26 -11.16
C TYR A 497 15.80 -12.54 -11.44
N LEU A 498 16.43 -13.70 -11.21
CA LEU A 498 15.96 -15.07 -11.53
C LEU A 498 15.75 -15.37 -13.03
N ASN A 499 15.20 -14.43 -13.79
CA ASN A 499 14.83 -14.65 -15.19
C ASN A 499 16.04 -14.58 -16.14
N GLN A 500 17.03 -13.74 -15.84
CA GLN A 500 18.22 -13.47 -16.67
C GLN A 500 19.46 -13.18 -15.78
N PRO A 501 20.06 -14.20 -15.14
CA PRO A 501 21.17 -14.00 -14.20
C PRO A 501 22.36 -13.23 -14.77
N ASP A 502 22.77 -13.51 -16.00
CA ASP A 502 23.89 -12.82 -16.67
C ASP A 502 23.62 -11.32 -16.91
N VAL A 503 22.34 -10.95 -17.05
CA VAL A 503 21.92 -9.55 -17.18
C VAL A 503 21.91 -8.90 -15.81
N PHE A 504 21.40 -9.61 -14.79
CA PHE A 504 21.31 -9.13 -13.42
C PHE A 504 22.66 -8.70 -12.85
N GLU A 505 23.71 -9.49 -13.07
CA GLU A 505 25.08 -9.15 -12.63
C GLU A 505 25.60 -7.82 -13.19
N LYS A 506 25.13 -7.43 -14.39
CA LYS A 506 25.56 -6.19 -15.07
C LYS A 506 24.61 -5.02 -14.83
N ALA A 507 23.34 -5.32 -14.60
CA ALA A 507 22.25 -4.36 -14.52
C ALA A 507 21.92 -3.90 -13.10
N PHE A 508 22.30 -4.67 -12.07
CA PHE A 508 22.01 -4.36 -10.67
C PHE A 508 23.25 -3.80 -9.93
N PRO A 509 23.10 -2.81 -9.03
CA PRO A 509 21.92 -2.00 -8.75
C PRO A 509 21.43 -1.26 -10.00
N THR A 510 20.10 -1.09 -10.15
CA THR A 510 19.55 -0.44 -11.35
C THR A 510 20.00 1.02 -11.44
N ALA A 511 20.12 1.54 -12.66
CA ALA A 511 20.78 2.82 -12.88
C ALA A 511 19.94 3.99 -12.35
N LEU A 512 18.63 3.99 -12.58
CA LEU A 512 17.75 5.10 -12.23
C LEU A 512 16.37 4.63 -11.75
N ARG A 513 15.91 5.18 -10.62
CA ARG A 513 14.54 5.12 -10.13
C ARG A 513 13.88 6.50 -10.17
N PRO A 514 13.15 6.85 -11.23
CA PRO A 514 12.35 8.07 -11.30
C PRO A 514 10.98 7.86 -10.62
N GLN A 515 10.56 8.79 -9.77
CA GLN A 515 9.25 8.71 -9.12
C GLN A 515 8.76 10.04 -8.55
N GLY A 516 7.47 10.09 -8.25
CA GLY A 516 6.90 11.18 -7.45
C GLY A 516 7.14 10.99 -5.94
N LYS A 517 7.04 12.09 -5.20
CA LYS A 517 7.22 12.11 -3.73
C LYS A 517 6.22 11.24 -2.95
N GLU A 518 5.04 10.97 -3.52
CA GLU A 518 3.95 10.27 -2.85
C GLU A 518 4.23 8.78 -2.64
N ILE A 519 5.04 8.17 -3.51
CA ILE A 519 5.38 6.74 -3.44
C ILE A 519 6.77 6.51 -2.84
N VAL A 520 7.29 7.48 -2.10
CA VAL A 520 8.55 7.35 -1.34
C VAL A 520 8.38 6.37 -0.18
N ARG A 521 7.29 6.49 0.58
CA ARG A 521 6.99 5.65 1.76
C ARG A 521 6.57 4.23 1.40
N THR A 522 6.11 4.03 0.17
CA THR A 522 5.67 2.75 -0.34
C THR A 522 6.67 2.20 -1.34
N TRP A 523 6.58 2.55 -2.63
CA TRP A 523 7.36 1.93 -3.69
C TRP A 523 8.88 2.03 -3.50
N LEU A 524 9.41 3.21 -3.15
CA LEU A 524 10.86 3.36 -2.92
C LEU A 524 11.31 2.57 -1.68
N TYR A 525 10.71 2.88 -0.53
CA TYR A 525 11.07 2.28 0.75
C TYR A 525 10.97 0.74 0.71
N TYR A 526 9.85 0.17 0.25
CA TYR A 526 9.69 -1.27 0.19
C TYR A 526 10.64 -1.95 -0.81
N THR A 527 11.02 -1.26 -1.89
CA THR A 527 12.03 -1.79 -2.82
C THR A 527 13.41 -1.84 -2.17
N LEU A 528 13.79 -0.79 -1.44
CA LEU A 528 15.07 -0.73 -0.72
C LEU A 528 15.12 -1.76 0.41
N LEU A 529 14.03 -1.91 1.16
CA LEU A 529 13.89 -2.92 2.21
C LEU A 529 14.16 -4.32 1.66
N LYS A 530 13.48 -4.71 0.57
CA LYS A 530 13.69 -6.03 -0.04
C LYS A 530 15.06 -6.20 -0.67
N SER A 531 15.59 -5.17 -1.33
CA SER A 531 16.95 -5.21 -1.88
C SER A 531 17.99 -5.42 -0.77
N THR A 532 17.78 -4.80 0.39
CA THR A 532 18.62 -4.96 1.58
C THR A 532 18.52 -6.38 2.15
N LEU A 533 17.29 -6.87 2.37
CA LEU A 533 17.06 -8.20 2.96
C LEU A 533 17.53 -9.36 2.04
N LEU A 534 17.37 -9.21 0.73
CA LEU A 534 17.75 -10.24 -0.22
C LEU A 534 19.26 -10.24 -0.51
N LEU A 535 19.83 -9.05 -0.72
CA LEU A 535 21.13 -8.90 -1.40
C LEU A 535 22.14 -8.05 -0.62
N GLU A 536 21.72 -7.33 0.43
CA GLU A 536 22.53 -6.32 1.12
C GLU A 536 23.13 -5.26 0.16
N GLN A 537 22.33 -4.81 -0.81
CA GLN A 537 22.73 -3.87 -1.86
C GLN A 537 21.77 -2.66 -1.93
N PRO A 538 22.23 -1.50 -2.43
CA PRO A 538 21.44 -0.26 -2.40
C PRO A 538 20.21 -0.23 -3.33
N GLY A 539 20.02 -1.25 -4.18
CA GLY A 539 18.88 -1.32 -5.11
C GLY A 539 18.99 -0.40 -6.33
N PHE A 540 19.55 0.81 -6.16
CA PHE A 540 19.68 1.85 -7.19
C PHE A 540 21.03 2.57 -7.12
N ARG A 541 21.49 3.10 -8.25
CA ARG A 541 22.58 4.10 -8.29
C ARG A 541 22.06 5.52 -8.11
N HIS A 542 20.96 5.84 -8.81
CA HIS A 542 20.32 7.15 -8.75
C HIS A 542 18.83 7.03 -8.44
N VAL A 543 18.34 7.87 -7.53
CA VAL A 543 16.91 8.04 -7.25
C VAL A 543 16.52 9.46 -7.60
N TRP A 544 15.59 9.63 -8.54
CA TRP A 544 15.09 10.94 -8.95
C TRP A 544 13.66 11.12 -8.45
N ILE A 545 13.48 12.04 -7.51
CA ILE A 545 12.17 12.36 -6.92
C ILE A 545 11.70 13.68 -7.49
N ASP A 546 10.69 13.63 -8.35
CA ASP A 546 10.13 14.80 -9.02
C ASP A 546 8.97 15.46 -8.25
N GLY A 547 8.52 16.60 -8.78
CA GLY A 547 7.35 17.34 -8.31
C GLY A 547 6.05 16.78 -8.90
N LEU A 548 4.93 17.22 -8.35
CA LEU A 548 3.62 16.76 -8.80
C LEU A 548 3.10 17.61 -9.96
N GLY A 549 2.36 16.99 -10.89
CA GLY A 549 1.42 17.73 -11.72
C GLY A 549 0.35 18.37 -10.82
N MET A 550 0.25 19.69 -10.82
CA MET A 550 -0.61 20.47 -9.93
C MET A 550 -1.78 21.06 -10.71
N ASP A 551 -2.91 21.29 -10.05
CA ASP A 551 -3.98 22.13 -10.57
C ASP A 551 -3.66 23.64 -10.34
N PRO A 552 -4.48 24.57 -10.86
CA PRO A 552 -4.22 26.01 -10.70
C PRO A 552 -4.16 26.50 -9.26
N TRP A 553 -4.72 25.75 -8.31
CA TRP A 553 -4.70 26.04 -6.87
C TRP A 553 -3.50 25.39 -6.16
N GLY A 554 -2.60 24.73 -6.89
CA GLY A 554 -1.46 24.03 -6.28
C GLY A 554 -1.86 22.74 -5.57
N ARG A 555 -2.97 22.11 -5.94
CA ARG A 555 -3.32 20.77 -5.44
C ARG A 555 -2.89 19.72 -6.45
N LYS A 556 -2.48 18.55 -5.98
CA LYS A 556 -2.14 17.42 -6.86
C LYS A 556 -3.28 17.13 -7.83
N MET A 557 -2.96 16.96 -9.11
CA MET A 557 -3.92 16.42 -10.07
C MET A 557 -4.19 14.95 -9.77
N SER A 558 -5.45 14.61 -9.53
CA SER A 558 -5.92 13.25 -9.30
C SER A 558 -7.35 13.07 -9.78
N LYS A 559 -7.72 11.82 -10.06
CA LYS A 559 -9.09 11.49 -10.48
C LYS A 559 -10.08 11.60 -9.33
N SER A 560 -9.67 11.19 -8.12
CA SER A 560 -10.49 11.26 -6.91
C SER A 560 -10.94 12.69 -6.60
N LEU A 561 -10.08 13.69 -6.86
CA LEU A 561 -10.42 15.11 -6.69
C LEU A 561 -11.19 15.70 -7.88
N GLY A 562 -11.31 14.98 -9.01
CA GLY A 562 -11.92 15.47 -10.24
C GLY A 562 -11.20 16.67 -10.85
N ASN A 563 -9.92 16.86 -10.53
CA ASN A 563 -9.08 17.96 -11.03
C ASN A 563 -8.02 17.48 -12.05
N GLY A 564 -8.01 16.19 -12.40
CA GLY A 564 -7.15 15.64 -13.44
C GLY A 564 -7.61 16.03 -14.85
N ILE A 565 -6.67 16.41 -15.71
CA ILE A 565 -6.90 16.63 -17.13
C ILE A 565 -6.51 15.37 -17.90
N ASP A 566 -7.44 14.87 -18.70
CA ASP A 566 -7.25 13.73 -19.60
C ASP A 566 -6.13 14.01 -20.63
N ALA A 567 -5.12 13.14 -20.68
CA ALA A 567 -3.97 13.32 -21.56
C ALA A 567 -4.34 13.33 -23.04
N ASP A 568 -5.19 12.40 -23.48
CA ASP A 568 -5.57 12.28 -24.90
C ASP A 568 -6.23 13.56 -25.38
N SER A 569 -7.11 14.15 -24.57
CA SER A 569 -7.75 15.43 -24.91
C SER A 569 -6.74 16.56 -25.17
N VAL A 570 -5.59 16.57 -24.47
CA VAL A 570 -4.52 17.56 -24.65
C VAL A 570 -3.65 17.21 -25.86
N LEU A 571 -3.28 15.95 -26.04
CA LEU A 571 -2.46 15.46 -27.15
C LEU A 571 -3.15 15.61 -28.52
N GLU A 572 -4.48 15.62 -28.52
CA GLU A 572 -5.33 15.79 -29.70
C GLU A 572 -5.75 17.25 -29.94
N CYS A 573 -5.43 18.16 -29.00
CA CYS A 573 -5.71 19.58 -29.14
C CYS A 573 -4.89 20.19 -30.27
N GLY A 574 -5.56 20.75 -31.28
CA GLY A 574 -4.93 21.29 -32.48
C GLY A 574 -5.07 20.40 -33.71
N ALA A 575 -5.40 19.11 -33.56
CA ALA A 575 -5.69 18.22 -34.68
C ALA A 575 -6.90 18.75 -35.47
N GLY A 576 -6.77 18.92 -36.78
CA GLY A 576 -7.84 19.47 -37.63
C GLY A 576 -8.34 20.86 -37.19
N GLY A 577 -7.52 21.65 -36.49
CA GLY A 577 -7.87 23.00 -36.04
C GLY A 577 -8.71 23.07 -34.75
N ARG A 578 -8.87 21.97 -34.01
CA ARG A 578 -9.60 21.95 -32.74
C ARG A 578 -8.91 22.80 -31.67
N THR A 579 -9.68 23.58 -30.91
CA THR A 579 -9.18 24.31 -29.73
C THR A 579 -9.56 23.58 -28.44
N GLY A 580 -8.63 23.56 -27.49
CA GLY A 580 -8.80 22.86 -26.21
C GLY A 580 -9.07 23.83 -25.05
N SER A 581 -10.11 23.53 -24.28
CA SER A 581 -10.44 24.18 -23.02
C SER A 581 -10.95 23.16 -22.02
N TRP A 582 -10.37 23.12 -20.82
CA TRP A 582 -10.65 22.13 -19.79
C TRP A 582 -11.13 22.79 -18.51
N LYS A 583 -12.24 22.29 -17.96
CA LYS A 583 -12.77 22.77 -16.69
C LYS A 583 -12.15 21.96 -15.56
N VAL A 584 -11.36 22.62 -14.72
CA VAL A 584 -10.73 22.02 -13.54
C VAL A 584 -11.51 22.45 -12.30
N ARG A 585 -11.94 21.49 -11.48
CA ARG A 585 -12.70 21.74 -10.26
C ARG A 585 -11.76 22.14 -9.12
N GLY A 586 -12.01 23.28 -8.50
CA GLY A 586 -11.30 23.85 -7.35
C GLY A 586 -12.10 23.78 -6.04
N PRO A 587 -11.52 24.26 -4.93
CA PRO A 587 -12.23 24.43 -3.65
C PRO A 587 -13.41 25.41 -3.75
N ASP A 588 -13.20 26.55 -4.43
CA ASP A 588 -14.17 27.66 -4.50
C ASP A 588 -14.94 27.74 -5.83
N GLY A 589 -14.91 26.69 -6.65
CA GLY A 589 -15.58 26.66 -7.95
C GLY A 589 -14.84 25.86 -9.02
N SER A 590 -14.84 26.34 -10.26
CA SER A 590 -14.09 25.70 -11.35
C SER A 590 -13.45 26.74 -12.24
N VAL A 591 -12.25 26.45 -12.72
CA VAL A 591 -11.49 27.30 -13.64
C VAL A 591 -11.41 26.63 -14.99
N SER A 592 -11.52 27.41 -16.06
CA SER A 592 -11.34 26.93 -17.43
C SER A 592 -9.90 27.18 -17.87
N LEU A 593 -9.12 26.12 -18.06
CA LEU A 593 -7.76 26.17 -18.58
C LEU A 593 -7.77 26.06 -20.10
N LYS A 594 -7.04 26.95 -20.76
CA LYS A 594 -6.79 26.87 -22.21
C LYS A 594 -5.51 26.11 -22.48
N ALA A 595 -5.39 25.54 -23.68
CA ALA A 595 -4.24 24.68 -24.05
C ALA A 595 -2.88 25.36 -23.85
N ASN A 596 -2.77 26.64 -24.19
CA ASN A 596 -1.55 27.43 -24.05
C ASN A 596 -1.16 27.74 -22.58
N LYS A 597 -2.00 27.40 -21.61
CA LYS A 597 -1.78 27.63 -20.17
C LYS A 597 -1.48 26.35 -19.40
N ILE A 598 -1.75 25.16 -19.97
CA ILE A 598 -1.47 23.88 -19.30
C ILE A 598 -0.01 23.80 -18.84
N GLY A 599 0.93 24.17 -19.71
CA GLY A 599 2.36 24.11 -19.39
C GLY A 599 2.75 24.91 -18.14
N SER A 600 2.30 26.17 -18.04
CA SER A 600 2.69 27.09 -16.96
C SER A 600 1.82 26.98 -15.70
N GLU A 601 0.60 26.47 -15.83
CA GLU A 601 -0.32 26.35 -14.70
C GLU A 601 -0.33 24.97 -14.07
N CYS A 602 0.00 23.91 -14.83
CA CYS A 602 -0.11 22.53 -14.36
C CYS A 602 1.22 21.87 -13.97
N PHE A 603 2.37 22.43 -14.39
CA PHE A 603 3.70 21.90 -14.06
C PHE A 603 4.48 23.00 -13.34
N ARG A 604 4.67 22.82 -12.02
CA ARG A 604 5.35 23.78 -11.14
C ARG A 604 6.44 23.12 -10.34
#